data_AF-A0A5K1AMY6-F1
#
_entry.id   AF-A0A5K1AMY6-F1
#
_cell.length_a   1.000
_cell.length_b   1.000
_cell.length_c   1.000
_cell.angle_alpha   90.00
_cell.angle_beta   90.00
_cell.angle_gamma   90.00
#
_symmetry.space_group_name_H-M   'P 1'
#
loop_
_entity.id
_entity.type
_entity.pdbx_description
1 polymer ?
#
loop_
_entity_poly.entity_id
_entity_poly.type
_entity_poly.pdbx_seq_one_letter_code
_entity_poly.pdbx_strand_id
1 'polypeptide(L)'
;MELCIMLLECCSQERTYLRFYGLLGQRFCMINKVHQENFEKCFVQQYSMIHRLETNKLRNVAKFFAHLLGTFALPWHVLAYIRLTEEDTTSSSRIFIKILFQ
;
A
#
# COMPACT_ATOMS: atom_id res chain seq x y z
N MET A 1 -11.20 -0.92 -10.60
CA MET A 1 -10.19 -0.01 -10.04
C MET A 1 -10.76 0.81 -8.88
N GLU A 2 -11.85 1.54 -9.07
CA GLU A 2 -12.53 2.35 -8.03
C GLU A 2 -12.71 1.65 -6.67
N LEU A 3 -13.17 0.39 -6.67
CA LEU A 3 -13.32 -0.39 -5.44
C LEU A 3 -12.01 -0.51 -4.64
N CYS A 4 -10.89 -0.77 -5.31
CA CYS A 4 -9.57 -0.92 -4.67
C CYS A 4 -9.08 0.42 -4.12
N ILE A 5 -9.37 1.52 -4.83
CA ILE A 5 -9.07 2.89 -4.40
C ILE A 5 -9.89 3.21 -3.14
N MET A 6 -11.21 3.04 -3.20
CA MET A 6 -12.13 3.27 -2.08
C MET A 6 -11.70 2.48 -0.84
N LEU A 7 -11.38 1.18 -0.99
CA LEU A 7 -10.92 0.35 0.14
C LEU A 7 -9.65 0.91 0.79
N LEU A 8 -8.70 1.34 -0.05
CA LEU A 8 -7.42 1.89 0.41
C LEU A 8 -7.59 3.26 1.07
N GLU A 9 -8.45 4.11 0.51
CA GLU A 9 -8.81 5.40 1.08
C GLU A 9 -9.48 5.24 2.44
N CYS A 10 -10.49 4.37 2.55
CA CYS A 10 -11.12 4.04 3.84
C CYS A 10 -10.07 3.58 4.87
N CYS A 11 -9.18 2.65 4.48
CA CYS A 11 -8.09 2.19 5.35
C CYS A 11 -7.17 3.34 5.80
N SER A 12 -6.87 4.28 4.91
CA SER A 12 -5.98 5.41 5.19
C SER A 12 -6.57 6.39 6.21
N GLN A 13 -7.89 6.57 6.23
CA GLN A 13 -8.58 7.54 7.10
C GLN A 13 -8.79 7.02 8.53
N GLU A 14 -8.61 5.72 8.77
CA GLU A 14 -8.72 5.16 10.12
C GLU A 14 -7.70 5.75 11.08
N ARG A 15 -8.08 5.88 12.36
CA ARG A 15 -7.14 6.34 13.40
C ARG A 15 -5.97 5.37 13.58
N THR A 16 -6.23 4.07 13.44
CA THR A 16 -5.25 3.00 13.53
C THR A 16 -5.53 1.93 12.48
N TYR A 17 -4.47 1.27 11.99
CA TYR A 17 -4.63 0.20 11.02
C TYR A 17 -5.49 -0.94 11.56
N LEU A 18 -6.61 -1.20 10.87
CA LEU A 18 -7.47 -2.35 11.13
C LEU A 18 -7.11 -3.49 10.18
N ARG A 19 -6.76 -4.66 10.73
CA ARG A 19 -6.41 -5.87 9.95
C ARG A 19 -7.51 -6.30 8.98
N PHE A 20 -8.76 -5.92 9.26
CA PHE A 20 -9.91 -6.12 8.39
C PHE A 20 -9.64 -5.68 6.94
N TYR A 21 -9.03 -4.51 6.72
CA TYR A 21 -8.76 -4.00 5.38
C TYR A 21 -7.77 -4.89 4.61
N GLY A 22 -6.68 -5.32 5.26
CA GLY A 22 -5.71 -6.24 4.64
C GLY A 22 -6.32 -7.59 4.29
N LEU A 23 -7.14 -8.15 5.17
CA LEU A 23 -7.88 -9.41 4.90
C LEU A 23 -8.85 -9.26 3.72
N LEU A 24 -9.57 -8.14 3.66
CA LEU A 24 -10.51 -7.87 2.57
C LEU A 24 -9.79 -7.67 1.24
N GLY A 25 -8.70 -6.89 1.21
CA GLY A 25 -7.86 -6.71 0.04
C GLY A 25 -7.27 -8.05 -0.45
N GLN A 26 -6.78 -8.88 0.47
CA GLN A 26 -6.28 -10.22 0.17
C GLN A 26 -7.37 -11.09 -0.49
N ARG A 27 -8.58 -11.11 0.06
CA ARG A 27 -9.70 -11.87 -0.50
C ARG A 27 -10.05 -11.39 -1.92
N PHE A 28 -10.07 -10.09 -2.16
CA PHE A 28 -10.30 -9.56 -3.50
C PHE A 28 -9.23 -10.02 -4.50
N CYS A 29 -7.94 -9.96 -4.14
CA CYS A 29 -6.87 -10.46 -5.00
C CYS A 29 -7.04 -11.96 -5.35
N MET A 30 -7.52 -12.77 -4.39
CA MET A 30 -7.73 -14.21 -4.59
C MET A 30 -8.96 -14.55 -5.43
N ILE A 31 -9.99 -13.68 -5.43
CA ILE A 31 -11.23 -13.90 -6.19
C ILE A 31 -11.00 -13.64 -7.69
N ASN A 32 -10.29 -12.55 -8.02
CA ASN A 32 -10.06 -12.18 -9.41
C ASN A 32 -8.74 -11.42 -9.56
N LYS A 33 -7.91 -11.86 -10.51
CA LYS A 33 -6.63 -11.24 -10.85
C LYS A 33 -6.75 -9.76 -11.21
N VAL A 34 -7.89 -9.32 -11.74
CA VAL A 34 -8.17 -7.89 -12.00
C VAL A 34 -8.05 -7.04 -10.72
N HIS A 35 -8.41 -7.57 -9.54
CA HIS A 35 -8.24 -6.84 -8.29
C HIS A 35 -6.78 -6.76 -7.85
N GLN A 36 -6.01 -7.84 -8.05
CA GLN A 36 -4.57 -7.84 -7.81
C GLN A 36 -3.89 -6.75 -8.66
N GLU A 37 -4.13 -6.75 -9.97
CA GLU A 37 -3.58 -5.74 -10.89
C GLU A 37 -4.02 -4.31 -10.51
N ASN A 38 -5.24 -4.13 -10.02
CA ASN A 38 -5.71 -2.83 -9.52
C ASN A 38 -4.97 -2.41 -8.24
N PHE A 39 -4.71 -3.33 -7.30
CA PHE A 39 -3.92 -3.00 -6.10
C PHE A 39 -2.44 -2.74 -6.43
N GLU A 40 -1.88 -3.38 -7.46
CA GLU A 40 -0.53 -3.04 -7.96
C GLU A 40 -0.50 -1.59 -8.46
N LYS A 41 -1.49 -1.19 -9.26
CA LYS A 41 -1.62 0.21 -9.72
C LYS A 41 -1.80 1.16 -8.54
N CYS A 42 -2.63 0.81 -7.56
CA CYS A 42 -2.79 1.60 -6.34
C CYS A 42 -1.47 1.75 -5.58
N PHE A 43 -0.65 0.70 -5.46
CA PHE A 43 0.66 0.77 -4.82
C PHE A 43 1.55 1.82 -5.48
N VAL A 44 1.68 1.75 -6.81
CA VAL A 44 2.50 2.68 -7.60
C VAL A 44 2.00 4.11 -7.45
N GLN A 45 0.70 4.32 -7.56
CA GLN A 45 0.08 5.64 -7.43
C GLN A 45 0.29 6.22 -6.03
N GLN A 46 0.02 5.44 -4.97
CA GLN A 46 0.22 5.89 -3.60
C GLN A 46 1.69 6.20 -3.30
N TYR A 47 2.62 5.37 -3.79
CA TYR A 47 4.05 5.61 -3.60
C TYR A 47 4.51 6.89 -4.33
N SER A 48 4.02 7.16 -5.54
CA SER A 48 4.36 8.38 -6.28
C SER A 48 3.89 9.67 -5.59
N MET A 49 2.77 9.61 -4.88
CA MET A 49 2.16 10.74 -4.17
C MET A 49 2.38 10.69 -2.65
N ILE A 50 3.28 9.82 -2.18
CA ILE A 50 3.48 9.50 -0.76
C ILE A 50 3.84 10.72 0.09
N HIS A 51 4.52 11.70 -0.52
CA HIS A 51 4.92 12.94 0.13
C HIS A 51 3.73 13.84 0.54
N ARG A 52 2.54 13.60 -0.02
CA ARG A 52 1.31 14.34 0.32
C ARG A 52 0.52 13.71 1.47
N LEU A 53 0.89 12.51 1.91
CA LEU A 53 0.19 11.82 2.98
C LEU A 53 0.74 12.22 4.35
N GLU A 54 -0.17 12.48 5.28
CA GLU A 54 0.16 12.66 6.69
C GLU A 54 0.64 11.34 7.32
N THR A 55 1.38 11.43 8.43
CA THR A 55 2.05 10.30 9.10
C THR A 55 1.11 9.14 9.45
N ASN A 56 -0.12 9.40 9.87
CA ASN A 56 -1.08 8.34 10.19
C ASN A 56 -1.54 7.60 8.92
N LYS A 57 -1.81 8.33 7.84
CA LYS A 57 -2.18 7.74 6.55
C LYS A 57 -1.06 6.89 5.99
N LEU A 58 0.18 7.41 6.04
CA LEU A 58 1.40 6.65 5.67
C LEU A 58 1.46 5.30 6.39
N ARG A 59 1.24 5.32 7.71
CA ARG A 59 1.29 4.11 8.53
C ARG A 59 0.24 3.08 8.12
N ASN A 60 -1.00 3.50 7.92
CA ASN A 60 -2.09 2.58 7.58
C ASN A 60 -1.92 2.01 6.17
N VAL A 61 -1.57 2.85 5.20
CA VAL A 61 -1.32 2.43 3.82
C VAL A 61 -0.12 1.48 3.74
N ALA A 62 0.97 1.77 4.47
CA ALA A 62 2.13 0.88 4.53
C ALA A 62 1.77 -0.49 5.11
N LYS A 63 1.03 -0.53 6.23
CA LYS A 63 0.57 -1.78 6.85
C LYS A 63 -0.39 -2.58 5.95
N PHE A 64 -1.24 -1.90 5.20
CA PHE A 64 -2.13 -2.54 4.23
C PHE A 64 -1.31 -3.27 3.15
N PHE A 65 -0.35 -2.59 2.53
CA PHE A 65 0.48 -3.23 1.50
C PHE A 65 1.45 -4.28 2.06
N ALA A 66 1.97 -4.08 3.28
CA ALA A 66 2.74 -5.09 4.00
C ALA A 66 1.94 -6.39 4.17
N HIS A 67 0.65 -6.29 4.55
CA HIS A 67 -0.24 -7.45 4.65
C HIS A 67 -0.40 -8.16 3.29
N LEU A 68 -0.64 -7.42 2.21
CA LEU A 68 -0.84 -8.01 0.88
C LEU A 68 0.43 -8.71 0.36
N LEU A 69 1.60 -8.11 0.55
CA LEU A 69 2.89 -8.71 0.18
C LEU A 69 3.20 -9.95 1.03
N GLY A 70 3.02 -9.84 2.35
CA GLY A 70 3.29 -10.93 3.30
C GLY A 70 2.33 -12.12 3.16
N THR A 71 1.17 -11.93 2.53
CA THR A 71 0.21 -13.01 2.24
C THR A 71 0.23 -13.48 0.78
N PHE A 72 1.21 -13.03 -0.01
CA PHE A 72 1.33 -13.31 -1.46
C PHE A 72 0.11 -12.89 -2.28
N ALA A 73 -0.72 -11.99 -1.74
CA ALA A 73 -1.86 -11.42 -2.46
C ALA A 73 -1.42 -10.38 -3.49
N LEU A 74 -0.28 -9.74 -3.25
CA LEU A 74 0.38 -8.82 -4.18
C LEU A 74 1.77 -9.38 -4.52
N PRO A 75 2.16 -9.41 -5.80
CA PRO A 75 3.48 -9.87 -6.19
C PRO A 75 4.56 -8.86 -5.81
N TRP A 76 5.76 -9.37 -5.52
CA TRP A 76 6.87 -8.58 -5.01
C TRP A 76 7.48 -7.62 -6.05
N HIS A 77 7.18 -7.79 -7.34
CA HIS A 77 7.70 -6.90 -8.40
C HIS A 77 7.24 -5.44 -8.25
N VAL A 78 6.16 -5.17 -7.51
CA VAL A 78 5.72 -3.81 -7.21
C VAL A 78 6.79 -3.00 -6.45
N LEU A 79 7.70 -3.68 -5.73
CA LEU A 79 8.81 -3.04 -5.03
C LEU A 79 9.86 -2.46 -5.98
N ALA A 80 9.87 -2.86 -7.26
CA ALA A 80 10.78 -2.30 -8.26
C ALA A 80 10.56 -0.79 -8.52
N TYR A 81 9.39 -0.25 -8.12
CA TYR A 81 9.11 1.18 -8.16
C TYR A 81 9.78 1.98 -7.04
N ILE A 82 10.32 1.31 -6.01
CA ILE A 82 11.05 1.95 -4.92
C ILE A 82 12.50 2.12 -5.35
N ARG A 83 12.94 3.37 -5.46
CA ARG A 83 14.35 3.73 -5.70
C ARG A 83 14.96 4.27 -4.42
N LEU A 84 15.91 3.54 -3.85
CA LEU A 84 16.57 3.91 -2.60
C LEU A 84 17.80 4.78 -2.85
N THR A 85 17.58 6.03 -3.21
CA THR A 85 18.63 7.05 -3.38
C THR A 85 18.27 8.32 -2.61
N GLU A 86 19.25 9.20 -2.39
CA GLU A 86 18.99 10.50 -1.75
C GLU A 86 18.06 11.38 -2.60
N GLU A 87 18.24 11.35 -3.91
CA GLU A 87 17.48 12.15 -4.88
C GLU A 87 16.05 11.63 -5.10
N ASP A 88 15.85 10.31 -5.12
CA ASP A 88 14.53 9.70 -5.39
C ASP A 88 13.68 9.49 -4.13
N THR A 89 14.22 9.66 -2.92
CA THR A 89 13.46 9.44 -1.68
C THR A 89 13.23 10.70 -0.85
N THR A 90 11.97 10.89 -0.45
CA THR A 90 11.59 11.90 0.55
C THR A 90 11.55 11.30 1.95
N SER A 91 11.47 12.15 2.99
CA SER A 91 11.26 11.69 4.37
C SER A 91 10.01 10.82 4.53
N SER A 92 8.90 11.17 3.87
CA SER A 92 7.67 10.35 3.86
C SER A 92 7.88 9.00 3.18
N SER A 93 8.66 8.96 2.09
CA SER A 93 9.02 7.71 1.40
C SER A 93 9.80 6.78 2.34
N ARG A 94 10.80 7.31 3.05
CA ARG A 94 11.62 6.56 4.01
C ARG A 94 10.80 6.03 5.19
N ILE A 95 9.87 6.82 5.72
CA ILE A 95 8.95 6.38 6.78
C ILE A 95 8.02 5.27 6.27
N PHE A 96 7.47 5.42 5.06
CA PHE A 96 6.63 4.40 4.45
C PHE A 96 7.38 3.07 4.30
N ILE A 97 8.58 3.09 3.71
CA ILE A 97 9.42 1.90 3.52
C ILE A 97 9.76 1.26 4.87
N LYS A 98 10.14 2.06 5.88
CA LYS A 98 10.40 1.57 7.23
C LYS A 98 9.22 0.79 7.80
N ILE A 99 8.00 1.32 7.68
CA ILE A 99 6.79 0.68 8.20
C ILE A 99 6.39 -0.54 7.35
N LEU A 100 6.62 -0.50 6.04
CA LEU A 100 6.30 -1.59 5.12
C LEU A 100 7.04 -2.89 5.48
N PHE A 101 8.28 -2.77 5.97
CA PHE A 101 9.14 -3.90 6.33
C PHE A 101 9.25 -4.16 7.85
N GLN A 102 8.48 -3.44 8.68
CA GLN A 102 8.46 -3.62 10.14
C GLN A 102 7.34 -4.58 10.57
#